data_AF-A0A1F3SZP7-F1
#
_entry.id   AF-A0A1F3SZP7-F1
#
_cell.length_a   1.000
_cell.length_b   1.000
_cell.length_c   1.000
_cell.angle_alpha   90.00
_cell.angle_beta   90.00
_cell.angle_gamma   90.00
#
_symmetry.space_group_name_H-M   'P 1'
#
loop_
_entity.id
_entity.type
_entity.pdbx_description
1 polymer ?
#
loop_
_entity_poly.entity_id
_entity_poly.type
_entity_poly.pdbx_seq_one_letter_code
_entity_poly.pdbx_strand_id
1 'polypeptide(L)'
;MKYSNSEIIKRVEKAKRLKKQLTHITDKSKLSTEDKMKLSLCKHYVQFANSKRFKLQQVADLIGIPIQRLSEITNYKINKFTVDQLIKNLSLLAEHDAQIREYLVFLAQATELPTLTVTETKRLTRDIKEATVQHGAAG
;
A
#
# COMPACT_ATOMS: atom_id res chain seq x y z
N MET A 1 -25.50 -15.58 8.99
CA MET A 1 -25.37 -14.95 10.32
C MET A 1 -25.97 -13.54 10.25
N LYS A 2 -27.09 -13.28 10.95
CA LYS A 2 -27.64 -11.92 11.11
C LYS A 2 -27.14 -11.37 12.45
N TYR A 3 -26.21 -10.43 12.41
CA TYR A 3 -25.80 -9.70 13.61
C TYR A 3 -26.84 -8.63 13.95
N SER A 4 -27.13 -8.45 15.23
CA SER A 4 -28.00 -7.34 15.66
C SER A 4 -27.26 -6.00 15.56
N ASN A 5 -28.01 -4.90 15.39
CA ASN A 5 -27.43 -3.56 15.31
C ASN A 5 -26.58 -3.22 16.56
N SER A 6 -26.97 -3.70 17.74
CA SER A 6 -26.22 -3.46 18.97
C SER A 6 -24.88 -4.21 19.00
N GLU A 7 -24.81 -5.41 18.43
CA GLU A 7 -23.55 -6.14 18.27
C GLU A 7 -22.61 -5.49 17.26
N ILE A 8 -23.16 -4.94 16.17
CA ILE A 8 -22.37 -4.22 15.16
C ILE A 8 -21.75 -2.96 15.79
N ILE A 9 -22.54 -2.18 16.54
CA ILE A 9 -22.05 -0.98 17.23
C ILE A 9 -20.94 -1.32 18.23
N LYS A 10 -21.12 -2.36 19.06
CA LYS A 10 -20.11 -2.81 20.02
C LYS A 10 -18.80 -3.23 19.33
N ARG A 11 -18.88 -3.89 18.18
CA ARG A 11 -17.68 -4.25 17.40
C ARG A 11 -16.99 -3.03 16.81
N VAL A 12 -17.73 -2.06 16.29
CA VAL A 12 -17.17 -0.81 15.75
C VAL A 12 -16.47 0.00 16.84
N GLU A 13 -17.08 0.12 18.01
CA GLU A 13 -16.50 0.77 19.20
C GLU A 13 -15.20 0.08 19.64
N LYS A 14 -15.24 -1.26 19.77
CA LYS A 14 -14.06 -2.06 20.10
C LYS A 14 -12.96 -1.91 19.05
N ALA A 15 -13.32 -1.92 17.76
CA ALA A 15 -12.36 -1.71 16.67
C ALA A 15 -11.74 -0.31 16.70
N LYS A 16 -12.51 0.76 16.98
CA LYS A 16 -11.99 2.13 17.14
C LYS A 16 -11.01 2.23 18.32
N ARG A 17 -11.32 1.59 19.45
CA ARG A 17 -10.45 1.57 20.63
C ARG A 17 -9.17 0.79 20.37
N LEU A 18 -9.28 -0.38 19.75
CA LEU A 18 -8.13 -1.20 19.36
C LEU A 18 -7.34 -0.59 18.20
N LYS A 19 -7.91 0.34 17.42
CA LYS A 19 -7.23 1.01 16.29
C LYS A 19 -5.91 1.67 16.70
N LYS A 20 -5.84 2.20 17.94
CA LYS A 20 -4.62 2.79 18.50
C LYS A 20 -3.57 1.75 18.94
N GLN A 21 -3.98 0.49 19.13
CA GLN A 21 -3.13 -0.64 19.53
C GLN A 21 -2.81 -1.59 18.37
N LEU A 22 -3.56 -1.49 17.26
CA LEU A 22 -3.42 -2.31 16.05
C LEU A 22 -2.15 -1.99 15.25
N THR A 23 -1.54 -0.84 15.51
CA THR A 23 -0.27 -0.44 14.92
C THR A 23 0.61 0.11 16.02
N HIS A 24 1.87 -0.30 16.12
CA HIS A 24 2.86 0.27 17.04
C HIS A 24 3.20 1.75 16.75
N ILE A 25 2.46 2.38 15.85
CA ILE A 25 2.70 3.72 15.33
C ILE A 25 1.71 4.65 15.98
N THR A 26 2.20 5.31 17.02
CA THR A 26 1.43 6.17 17.91
C THR A 26 1.09 7.52 17.26
N ASP A 27 1.89 7.98 16.29
CA ASP A 27 1.69 9.26 15.60
C ASP A 27 2.18 9.22 14.15
N LYS A 28 1.24 9.21 13.19
CA LYS A 28 1.55 9.16 11.75
C LYS A 28 2.13 10.48 11.20
N SER A 29 1.93 11.60 11.91
CA SER A 29 2.41 12.92 11.47
C SER A 29 3.92 13.07 11.62
N LYS A 30 4.52 12.33 12.56
CA LYS A 30 5.96 12.32 12.86
C LYS A 30 6.75 11.26 12.08
N LEU A 31 6.10 10.47 11.24
CA LEU A 31 6.77 9.44 10.45
C LEU A 31 7.66 10.06 9.38
N SER A 32 8.87 9.52 9.26
CA SER A 32 9.75 9.80 8.13
C SER A 32 9.11 9.36 6.81
N THR A 33 9.61 9.88 5.69
CA THR A 33 9.16 9.44 4.35
C THR A 33 9.35 7.93 4.17
N GLU A 34 10.47 7.39 4.64
CA GLU A 34 10.76 5.96 4.60
C GLU A 34 9.74 5.15 5.40
N ASP A 35 9.42 5.57 6.63
CA ASP A 35 8.45 4.86 7.47
C ASP A 35 7.04 4.92 6.90
N LYS A 36 6.66 6.03 6.28
CA LYS A 36 5.39 6.16 5.53
C LYS A 36 5.34 5.17 4.37
N MET A 37 6.45 4.98 3.66
CA MET A 37 6.56 4.01 2.57
C MET A 37 6.43 2.58 3.10
N LYS A 38 7.17 2.21 4.16
CA LYS A 38 7.06 0.90 4.81
C LYS A 38 5.62 0.62 5.26
N LEU A 39 4.94 1.61 5.83
CA LEU A 39 3.55 1.50 6.24
C LEU A 39 2.61 1.24 5.05
N SER A 40 2.83 1.95 3.94
CA SER A 40 2.09 1.76 2.70
C SER A 40 2.27 0.33 2.18
N LEU A 41 3.51 -0.17 2.13
CA LEU A 41 3.82 -1.53 1.72
C LEU A 41 3.13 -2.58 2.60
N CYS A 42 3.20 -2.45 3.93
CA CYS A 42 2.50 -3.33 4.88
C CYS A 42 0.98 -3.36 4.65
N LYS A 43 0.37 -2.23 4.28
CA LYS A 43 -1.08 -2.12 4.05
C LYS A 43 -1.55 -3.04 2.92
N HIS A 44 -0.76 -3.21 1.86
CA HIS A 44 -1.12 -4.07 0.73
C HIS A 44 -1.29 -5.54 1.13
N TYR A 45 -0.48 -6.05 2.08
CA TYR A 45 -0.66 -7.39 2.63
C TYR A 45 -2.01 -7.58 3.33
N VAL A 46 -2.39 -6.60 4.16
CA VAL A 46 -3.66 -6.63 4.89
C VAL A 46 -4.84 -6.54 3.92
N GLN A 47 -4.73 -5.71 2.89
CA GLN A 47 -5.76 -5.58 1.85
C GLN A 47 -5.91 -6.87 1.03
N PHE A 48 -4.81 -7.51 0.65
CA PHE A 48 -4.84 -8.79 -0.04
C PHE A 48 -5.53 -9.88 0.80
N ALA A 49 -5.10 -10.06 2.05
CA ALA A 49 -5.69 -11.05 2.94
C ALA A 49 -7.20 -10.82 3.13
N ASN A 50 -7.63 -9.58 3.32
CA ASN A 50 -9.03 -9.23 3.51
C ASN A 50 -9.87 -9.40 2.24
N SER A 51 -9.36 -8.96 1.08
CA SER A 51 -10.10 -9.04 -0.19
C SER A 51 -10.35 -10.50 -0.61
N LYS A 52 -9.37 -11.38 -0.41
CA LYS A 52 -9.47 -12.82 -0.70
C LYS A 52 -10.08 -13.63 0.45
N ARG A 53 -10.35 -13.02 1.60
CA ARG A 53 -10.78 -13.67 2.86
C ARG A 53 -9.82 -14.79 3.31
N PHE A 54 -8.53 -14.62 3.05
CA PHE A 54 -7.52 -15.58 3.45
C PHE A 54 -7.14 -15.42 4.91
N LYS A 55 -6.96 -16.56 5.59
CA LYS A 55 -6.24 -16.59 6.86
C LYS A 55 -4.76 -16.27 6.60
N LEU A 56 -4.11 -15.71 7.61
CA LEU A 56 -2.69 -15.36 7.53
C LEU A 56 -1.81 -16.55 7.13
N GLN A 57 -2.12 -17.75 7.63
CA GLN A 57 -1.43 -18.99 7.25
C GLN A 57 -1.52 -19.27 5.75
N GLN A 58 -2.71 -19.11 5.16
CA GLN A 58 -2.91 -19.37 3.72
C GLN A 58 -2.11 -18.38 2.86
N VAL A 59 -2.02 -17.12 3.29
CA VAL A 59 -1.17 -16.14 2.61
C VAL A 59 0.30 -16.51 2.76
N ALA A 60 0.74 -16.92 3.95
CA ALA A 60 2.13 -17.34 4.21
C ALA A 60 2.53 -18.54 3.33
N ASP A 61 1.64 -19.54 3.22
CA ASP A 61 1.82 -20.72 2.38
C ASP A 61 1.84 -20.35 0.89
N LEU A 62 0.99 -19.40 0.47
CA LEU A 62 0.89 -18.96 -0.93
C LEU A 62 2.19 -18.34 -1.45
N ILE A 63 2.83 -17.48 -0.66
CA ILE A 63 4.06 -16.78 -1.07
C ILE A 63 5.34 -17.40 -0.49
N GLY A 64 5.24 -18.53 0.22
CA GLY A 64 6.38 -19.24 0.78
C GLY A 64 7.17 -18.46 1.85
N ILE A 65 6.52 -17.61 2.64
CA ILE A 65 7.18 -16.88 3.75
C ILE A 65 6.73 -17.40 5.12
N PRO A 66 7.59 -17.35 6.16
CA PRO A 66 7.17 -17.77 7.50
C PRO A 66 5.98 -16.97 8.02
N ILE A 67 4.98 -17.64 8.58
CA ILE A 67 3.79 -16.98 9.15
C ILE A 67 4.15 -15.92 10.20
N GLN A 68 5.21 -16.15 10.98
CA GLN A 68 5.70 -15.17 11.95
C GLN A 68 6.09 -13.86 11.27
N ARG A 69 6.84 -13.93 10.16
CA ARG A 69 7.24 -12.76 9.37
C ARG A 69 6.03 -12.04 8.79
N LEU A 70 5.08 -12.79 8.22
CA LEU A 70 3.84 -12.19 7.69
C LEU A 70 2.99 -11.54 8.80
N SER A 71 2.98 -12.12 10.00
CA SER A 71 2.32 -11.55 11.18
C SER A 71 2.97 -10.22 11.57
N GLU A 72 4.30 -10.14 11.57
CA GLU A 72 4.99 -8.88 11.86
C GLU A 72 4.69 -7.78 10.82
N ILE A 73 4.62 -8.15 9.54
CA ILE A 73 4.27 -7.25 8.44
C ILE A 73 2.83 -6.73 8.59
N THR A 74 1.87 -7.62 8.79
CA THR A 74 0.44 -7.26 8.91
C THR A 74 0.11 -6.49 10.19
N ASN A 75 0.94 -6.63 11.23
CA ASN A 75 0.89 -5.83 12.46
C ASN A 75 1.73 -4.54 12.39
N TYR A 76 2.21 -4.15 11.20
CA TYR A 76 2.94 -2.89 10.96
C TYR A 76 4.19 -2.72 11.83
N LYS A 77 4.94 -3.79 12.09
CA LYS A 77 6.25 -3.72 12.78
C LYS A 77 7.35 -3.21 11.84
N ILE A 78 7.15 -2.02 11.26
CA ILE A 78 7.99 -1.45 10.19
C ILE A 78 9.47 -1.30 10.58
N ASN A 79 9.78 -1.12 11.87
CA ASN A 79 11.16 -1.00 12.36
C ASN A 79 12.00 -2.28 12.16
N LYS A 80 11.35 -3.43 11.92
CA LYS A 80 12.03 -4.72 11.67
C LYS A 80 12.40 -4.96 10.21
N PHE A 81 11.95 -4.10 9.30
CA PHE A 81 12.07 -4.33 7.87
C PHE A 81 12.65 -3.11 7.17
N THR A 82 13.48 -3.37 6.16
CA THR A 82 13.86 -2.35 5.18
C THR A 82 12.78 -2.23 4.10
N VAL A 83 12.79 -1.11 3.37
CA VAL A 83 11.90 -0.92 2.22
C VAL A 83 12.09 -2.04 1.18
N ASP A 84 13.34 -2.37 0.84
CA ASP A 84 13.67 -3.44 -0.10
C ASP A 84 13.14 -4.81 0.33
N GLN A 85 13.24 -5.15 1.62
CA GLN A 85 12.71 -6.41 2.13
C GLN A 85 11.19 -6.49 1.97
N LEU A 86 10.48 -5.39 2.22
CA LEU A 86 9.03 -5.32 2.04
C LEU A 86 8.65 -5.39 0.57
N ILE A 87 9.36 -4.67 -0.31
CA ILE A 87 9.14 -4.74 -1.77
C ILE A 87 9.37 -6.16 -2.27
N LYS A 88 10.50 -6.79 -1.92
CA LYS A 88 10.83 -8.17 -2.33
C LYS A 88 9.74 -9.16 -1.93
N ASN A 89 9.27 -9.10 -0.68
CA ASN A 89 8.21 -9.97 -0.22
C ASN A 89 6.86 -9.63 -0.88
N LEU A 90 6.63 -8.37 -1.27
CA LEU A 90 5.38 -7.91 -1.87
C LEU A 90 5.31 -8.31 -3.35
N SER A 91 6.45 -8.40 -4.03
CA SER A 91 6.56 -8.93 -5.40
C SER A 91 6.06 -10.37 -5.51
N LEU A 92 6.30 -11.21 -4.49
CA LEU A 92 5.73 -12.56 -4.44
C LEU A 92 4.20 -12.55 -4.37
N LEU A 93 3.64 -11.57 -3.65
CA LEU A 93 2.19 -11.40 -3.54
C LEU A 93 1.58 -10.83 -4.84
N ALA A 94 2.36 -10.07 -5.61
CA ALA A 94 1.96 -9.48 -6.88
C ALA A 94 1.70 -10.52 -7.99
N GLU A 95 2.29 -11.73 -7.88
CA GLU A 95 2.00 -12.84 -8.78
C GLU A 95 0.54 -13.31 -8.67
N HIS A 96 -0.10 -13.05 -7.53
CA HIS A 96 -1.46 -13.47 -7.22
C HIS A 96 -2.47 -12.31 -7.18
N ASP A 97 -2.00 -11.07 -7.38
CA ASP A 97 -2.84 -9.88 -7.30
C ASP A 97 -2.38 -8.76 -8.26
N ALA A 98 -3.23 -8.45 -9.23
CA ALA A 98 -2.94 -7.44 -10.24
C ALA A 98 -2.79 -6.03 -9.65
N GLN A 99 -3.54 -5.69 -8.59
CA GLN A 99 -3.48 -4.37 -7.98
C GLN A 99 -2.15 -4.15 -7.27
N ILE A 100 -1.62 -5.19 -6.61
CA ILE A 100 -0.28 -5.15 -6.01
C ILE A 100 0.79 -5.02 -7.10
N ARG A 101 0.64 -5.76 -8.21
CA ARG A 101 1.56 -5.65 -9.35
C ARG A 101 1.60 -4.23 -9.91
N GLU A 102 0.44 -3.63 -10.17
CA GLU A 102 0.35 -2.24 -10.64
C GLU A 102 0.98 -1.25 -9.67
N TYR A 103 0.78 -1.45 -8.37
CA TYR A 103 1.41 -0.62 -7.35
C TYR A 103 2.95 -0.71 -7.38
N LEU A 104 3.50 -1.91 -7.53
CA LEU A 104 4.95 -2.11 -7.64
C LEU A 104 5.53 -1.51 -8.92
N VAL A 105 4.82 -1.64 -10.04
CA VAL A 105 5.20 -1.00 -11.32
C VAL A 105 5.21 0.52 -11.18
N PHE A 106 4.19 1.10 -10.56
CA PHE A 106 4.14 2.53 -10.27
C PHE A 106 5.30 2.97 -9.38
N LEU A 107 5.63 2.21 -8.33
CA LEU A 107 6.77 2.51 -7.47
C LEU A 107 8.09 2.47 -8.25
N ALA A 108 8.30 1.44 -9.07
CA ALA A 108 9.50 1.32 -9.91
C ALA A 108 9.65 2.52 -10.85
N GLN A 109 8.57 2.87 -11.56
CA GLN A 109 8.53 4.06 -12.42
C GLN A 109 8.83 5.34 -11.63
N ALA A 110 8.25 5.52 -10.45
CA ALA A 110 8.50 6.70 -9.63
C ALA A 110 9.95 6.78 -9.11
N THR A 111 10.65 5.66 -8.95
CA THR A 111 12.07 5.62 -8.55
C THR A 111 13.03 5.74 -9.74
N GLU A 112 12.63 5.30 -10.92
CA GLU A 112 13.40 5.40 -12.17
C GLU A 112 13.19 6.72 -12.90
N LEU A 113 12.08 7.42 -12.62
CA LEU A 113 11.89 8.79 -13.09
C LEU A 113 12.89 9.68 -12.31
N PRO A 114 13.84 10.36 -12.99
CA PRO A 114 14.56 11.44 -12.35
C PRO A 114 13.49 12.38 -11.80
N THR A 115 13.56 12.66 -10.50
CA THR A 115 12.56 13.43 -9.76
C THR A 115 12.14 14.63 -10.59
N LEU A 116 10.99 14.52 -11.28
CA LEU A 116 10.47 15.60 -12.11
C LEU A 116 10.15 16.71 -11.13
N THR A 117 11.10 17.65 -11.04
CA THR A 117 10.94 18.80 -10.17
C THR A 117 9.66 19.51 -10.59
N VAL A 118 8.99 20.23 -9.69
CA VAL A 118 7.73 20.95 -9.98
C VAL A 118 7.80 21.77 -11.28
N THR A 119 9.00 22.19 -11.67
CA THR A 119 9.36 22.84 -12.94
C THR A 119 9.12 21.97 -14.17
N GLU A 120 9.47 20.68 -14.13
CA GLU A 120 9.30 19.75 -15.24
C GLU A 120 7.86 19.27 -15.38
N THR A 121 7.10 19.15 -14.29
CA THR A 121 5.65 18.92 -14.35
C THR A 121 4.93 20.10 -15.02
N LYS A 122 5.38 21.33 -14.78
CA LYS A 122 4.87 22.52 -15.51
C LYS A 122 5.25 22.50 -16.98
N ARG A 123 6.46 22.02 -17.31
CA ARG A 123 6.93 21.87 -18.69
C ARG A 123 6.13 20.82 -19.45
N LEU A 124 5.92 19.64 -18.86
CA LEU A 124 5.09 18.59 -19.43
C LEU A 124 3.63 19.03 -19.61
N THR A 125 3.09 19.78 -18.63
CA THR A 125 1.73 20.35 -18.74
C THR A 125 1.63 21.38 -19.88
N ARG A 126 2.66 22.20 -20.09
CA ARG A 126 2.72 23.14 -21.21
C ARG A 126 2.83 22.41 -22.55
N ASP A 127 3.73 21.42 -22.65
CA ASP A 127 4.01 20.72 -23.89
C ASP A 127 2.78 19.86 -24.33
N ILE A 128 2.02 19.29 -23.38
CA ILE A 128 0.72 18.65 -23.66
C ILE A 128 -0.32 19.67 -24.15
N LYS A 129 -0.32 20.88 -23.58
CA LYS A 129 -1.24 21.95 -23.98
C LYS A 129 -0.91 22.49 -25.39
N GLU A 130 0.37 22.54 -25.76
CA GLU A 130 0.81 22.91 -27.11
C GLU A 130 0.50 21.83 -28.14
N ALA A 131 0.71 20.55 -27.80
CA ALA A 131 0.38 19.42 -28.68
C ALA A 131 -1.13 19.28 -28.95
N THR A 132 -1.98 19.61 -27.97
CA THR A 132 -3.44 19.61 -28.12
C THR A 132 -3.95 20.80 -28.94
N VAL A 133 -3.27 21.96 -28.89
CA VAL A 133 -3.59 23.11 -29.75
C VAL A 133 -3.23 22.84 -31.21
N GLN A 134 -2.14 22.12 -31.49
CA GLN A 134 -1.76 21.77 -32.87
C GLN A 134 -2.70 20.76 -33.55
N HIS A 135 -3.41 19.93 -32.78
CA HIS A 135 -4.40 18.98 -33.32
C HIS A 135 -5.84 19.51 -33.35
N GLY A 136 -6.07 20.75 -32.88
CA GLY A 136 -7.38 21.42 -32.90
C GLY A 136 -7.60 22.39 -34.07
N ALA A 137 -6.63 22.56 -34.97
CA ALA A 137 -6.71 23.49 -36.11
C ALA A 137 -6.96 22.78 -37.46
N ALA A 138 -7.61 21.62 -37.43
CA ALA A 138 -8.18 20.94 -38.60
C ALA A 138 -9.67 20.70 -38.33
N GLY A 139 -10.46 21.77 -38.43
CA GLY A 139 -11.91 21.78 -38.27
C GLY A 139 -12.46 23.17 -38.50
#